data_AF-A0AA94HTH1-F1
#
_entry.id   AF-A0AA94HTH1-F1
#
_cell.length_a   1.000
_cell.length_b   1.000
_cell.length_c   1.000
_cell.angle_alpha   90.00
_cell.angle_beta   90.00
_cell.angle_gamma   90.00
#
_symmetry.space_group_name_H-M   'P 1'
#
loop_
_entity.id
_entity.type
_entity.pdbx_description
1 polymer ?
#
loop_
_entity_poly.entity_id
_entity_poly.type
_entity_poly.pdbx_seq_one_letter_code
_entity_poly.pdbx_strand_id
1 'polypeptide(L)'
;MSDDLPPDESLQDWPNEAPGLAAGAAVVTPQSPSVPEPDQCLPDGIGLSVENVRAMLARKHDLAVPKDDPLLMMVTIQNAFLQEQSKLQKKHETALAGFMGEQTDVYVRSVATSVSALEKTLSDVTINGIRDAVSDFAAALSGFKTTLYLCTAIMALSALVNVAVFVLKAVQHG
;
A
#
# COMPACT_ATOMS: atom_id res chain seq x y z
N MET A 1 -21.28 5.99 33.64
CA MET A 1 -21.95 7.03 32.83
C MET A 1 -21.18 7.10 31.52
N SER A 2 -21.59 6.49 30.42
CA SER A 2 -22.85 5.83 30.10
C SER A 2 -22.58 4.70 29.09
N ASP A 3 -23.28 3.59 29.30
CA ASP A 3 -23.46 2.49 28.35
C ASP A 3 -24.22 2.98 27.12
N ASP A 4 -23.72 2.65 25.94
CA ASP A 4 -24.40 2.86 24.66
C ASP A 4 -24.72 1.47 24.07
N LEU A 5 -25.84 0.90 24.54
CA LEU A 5 -26.45 -0.31 23.98
C LEU A 5 -27.43 0.11 22.86
N PRO A 6 -27.42 -0.52 21.68
CA PRO A 6 -28.50 -0.37 20.71
C PRO A 6 -29.79 -1.04 21.22
N PRO A 7 -30.98 -0.48 20.95
CA PRO A 7 -32.24 -1.00 21.44
C PRO A 7 -32.60 -2.34 20.78
N ASP A 8 -33.05 -3.25 21.62
CA ASP A 8 -33.70 -4.52 21.30
C ASP A 8 -35.11 -4.22 20.78
N GLU A 9 -35.35 -4.34 19.47
CA GLU A 9 -36.68 -4.15 18.88
C GLU A 9 -37.19 -5.43 18.21
N SER A 10 -38.10 -6.09 18.95
CA SER A 10 -39.32 -6.72 18.44
C SER A 10 -39.19 -7.93 17.51
N LEU A 11 -38.97 -9.06 18.16
CA LEU A 11 -39.70 -10.29 17.92
C LEU A 11 -41.23 -10.01 17.90
N GLN A 12 -41.88 -10.03 16.74
CA GLN A 12 -43.25 -10.55 16.53
C GLN A 12 -43.74 -10.32 15.08
N ASP A 13 -43.67 -11.37 14.26
CA ASP A 13 -44.71 -11.62 13.27
C ASP A 13 -44.72 -13.13 12.93
N TRP A 14 -45.56 -13.88 13.64
CA TRP A 14 -45.91 -15.25 13.27
C TRP A 14 -47.43 -15.33 13.27
N PRO A 15 -48.08 -15.71 12.17
CA PRO A 15 -49.53 -15.75 12.15
C PRO A 15 -50.03 -17.10 12.68
N ASN A 16 -50.98 -16.97 13.61
CA ASN A 16 -52.19 -17.78 13.73
C ASN A 16 -52.17 -18.99 14.70
N GLU A 17 -52.68 -18.74 15.91
CA GLU A 17 -53.40 -19.68 16.78
C GLU A 17 -54.78 -19.03 17.02
N ALA A 18 -55.95 -19.68 17.01
CA ALA A 18 -56.36 -21.05 17.30
C ALA A 18 -57.84 -21.21 16.77
N PRO A 19 -58.70 -22.23 17.08
CA PRO A 19 -58.83 -22.95 18.37
C PRO A 19 -58.94 -24.48 18.29
N GLY A 20 -58.53 -25.14 19.38
CA GLY A 20 -58.53 -26.60 19.51
C GLY A 20 -59.89 -27.24 19.77
N LEU A 21 -59.93 -28.56 19.63
CA LEU A 21 -60.87 -29.46 20.31
C LEU A 21 -60.34 -30.92 20.29
N ALA A 22 -60.02 -31.39 21.50
CA ALA A 22 -60.18 -32.72 22.09
C ALA A 22 -60.17 -34.02 21.23
N ALA A 23 -59.26 -34.91 21.65
CA ALA A 23 -59.47 -36.32 22.01
C ALA A 23 -60.01 -37.35 20.98
N GLY A 24 -59.12 -38.28 20.59
CA GLY A 24 -59.38 -39.73 20.59
C GLY A 24 -59.94 -40.37 19.31
N ALA A 25 -59.11 -41.16 18.62
CA ALA A 25 -59.47 -42.48 18.07
C ALA A 25 -58.27 -43.10 17.33
N ALA A 26 -57.99 -44.37 17.61
CA ALA A 26 -56.97 -45.17 16.92
C ALA A 26 -57.39 -45.49 15.48
N VAL A 27 -56.46 -45.36 14.53
CA VAL A 27 -56.52 -46.06 13.22
C VAL A 27 -55.13 -46.57 12.89
N VAL A 28 -55.04 -47.88 12.66
CA VAL A 28 -53.85 -48.61 12.24
C VAL A 28 -53.85 -48.76 10.71
N THR A 29 -52.65 -48.64 10.13
CA THR A 29 -52.16 -49.06 8.78
C THR A 29 -52.56 -48.28 7.52
N PRO A 30 -51.74 -48.29 6.43
CA PRO A 30 -50.40 -48.89 6.23
C PRO A 30 -49.30 -47.90 5.77
N GLN A 31 -48.04 -48.22 6.09
CA GLN A 31 -46.86 -47.53 5.57
C GLN A 31 -46.76 -47.70 4.04
N SER A 32 -46.67 -46.58 3.31
CA SER A 32 -46.24 -46.54 1.91
C SER A 32 -44.75 -46.17 1.83
N PRO A 33 -44.00 -46.74 0.87
CA PRO A 33 -42.55 -46.83 0.91
C PRO A 33 -41.90 -45.46 0.68
N SER A 34 -41.01 -45.05 1.59
CA SER A 34 -40.15 -43.89 1.44
C SER A 34 -39.18 -44.12 0.29
N VAL A 35 -39.33 -43.32 -0.77
CA VAL A 35 -38.40 -43.18 -1.89
C VAL A 35 -37.02 -42.79 -1.33
N PRO A 36 -35.90 -43.41 -1.76
CA PRO A 36 -34.56 -43.02 -1.31
C PRO A 36 -34.28 -41.61 -1.83
N GLU A 37 -34.17 -40.63 -0.93
CA GLU A 37 -33.63 -39.32 -1.29
C GLU A 37 -32.15 -39.49 -1.65
N PRO A 38 -31.66 -38.84 -2.72
CA PRO A 38 -30.27 -38.93 -3.12
C PRO A 38 -29.40 -38.39 -2.00
N ASP A 39 -28.37 -39.17 -1.63
CA ASP A 39 -27.34 -38.80 -0.65
C ASP A 39 -26.82 -37.38 -0.93
N GLN A 40 -27.37 -36.39 -0.24
CA GLN A 40 -26.80 -35.05 -0.17
C GLN A 40 -25.58 -35.11 0.75
N CYS A 41 -24.58 -35.89 0.34
CA CYS A 41 -23.31 -35.95 1.06
C CYS A 41 -22.59 -34.63 0.78
N LEU A 42 -22.50 -33.78 1.81
CA LEU A 42 -21.70 -32.57 1.76
C LEU A 42 -20.26 -32.97 1.38
N PRO A 43 -19.56 -32.18 0.55
CA PRO A 43 -18.23 -32.54 0.10
C PRO A 43 -17.24 -32.56 1.27
N ASP A 44 -16.39 -33.58 1.30
CA ASP A 44 -15.18 -33.58 2.12
C ASP A 44 -14.27 -32.46 1.60
N GLY A 45 -14.40 -31.28 2.23
CA GLY A 45 -13.67 -30.05 1.91
C GLY A 45 -12.16 -30.13 2.16
N ILE A 46 -11.54 -28.97 2.42
CA ILE A 46 -10.06 -28.79 2.43
C ILE A 46 -9.36 -29.50 3.59
N GLY A 47 -10.08 -29.86 4.66
CA GLY A 47 -9.50 -30.50 5.84
C GLY A 47 -9.30 -32.02 5.70
N LEU A 48 -9.44 -32.74 6.81
CA LEU A 48 -9.22 -34.19 6.84
C LEU A 48 -10.42 -34.90 6.21
N SER A 49 -10.19 -35.82 5.26
CA SER A 49 -11.26 -36.67 4.71
C SER A 49 -11.85 -37.57 5.79
N VAL A 50 -13.11 -37.96 5.61
CA VAL A 50 -13.84 -38.81 6.57
C VAL A 50 -13.12 -40.15 6.79
N GLU A 51 -12.51 -40.71 5.75
CA GLU A 51 -11.69 -41.92 5.83
C GLU A 51 -10.40 -41.73 6.62
N ASN A 52 -9.74 -40.57 6.49
CA ASN A 52 -8.54 -40.26 7.26
C ASN A 52 -8.85 -40.06 8.75
N VAL A 53 -10.00 -39.46 9.06
CA VAL A 53 -10.46 -39.32 10.46
C VAL A 53 -10.74 -40.70 11.05
N ARG A 54 -11.42 -41.58 10.30
CA ARG A 54 -11.68 -42.96 10.74
C ARG A 54 -10.40 -43.74 10.99
N ALA A 55 -9.42 -43.64 10.09
CA ALA A 55 -8.11 -44.27 10.27
C ALA A 55 -7.34 -43.69 11.47
N MET A 56 -7.47 -42.39 11.73
CA MET A 56 -6.89 -41.74 12.91
C MET A 56 -7.55 -42.18 14.21
N LEU A 57 -8.89 -42.25 14.25
CA LEU A 57 -9.62 -42.71 15.44
C LEU A 57 -9.32 -44.17 15.76
N ALA A 58 -9.24 -45.02 14.74
CA ALA A 58 -8.82 -46.41 14.91
C ALA A 58 -7.39 -46.51 15.46
N ARG A 59 -6.44 -45.69 14.98
CA ARG A 59 -5.05 -45.71 15.46
C ARG A 59 -4.82 -45.09 16.83
N LYS A 60 -5.53 -44.01 17.16
CA LYS A 60 -5.31 -43.23 18.40
C LYS A 60 -6.16 -43.70 19.57
N HIS A 61 -7.34 -44.25 19.28
CA HIS A 61 -8.36 -44.54 20.28
C HIS A 61 -8.88 -45.99 20.22
N ASP A 62 -8.31 -46.85 19.35
CA ASP A 62 -8.79 -48.22 19.08
C ASP A 62 -10.32 -48.28 18.78
N LEU A 63 -10.87 -47.18 18.25
CA LEU A 63 -12.30 -47.04 17.99
C LEU A 63 -12.59 -47.18 16.50
N ALA A 64 -13.28 -48.27 16.13
CA ALA A 64 -13.75 -48.51 14.77
C ALA A 64 -15.10 -47.80 14.57
N VAL A 65 -15.06 -46.61 13.95
CA VAL A 65 -16.25 -45.79 13.70
C VAL A 65 -16.90 -46.18 12.35
N PRO A 66 -18.20 -46.54 12.32
CA PRO A 66 -18.93 -46.83 11.08
C PRO A 66 -19.02 -45.61 10.15
N LYS A 67 -19.27 -45.84 8.85
CA LYS A 67 -19.35 -44.75 7.87
C LYS A 67 -20.54 -43.80 8.12
N ASP A 68 -21.64 -44.33 8.65
CA ASP A 68 -22.87 -43.58 8.91
C ASP A 68 -22.92 -42.99 10.34
N ASP A 69 -21.78 -42.99 11.05
CA ASP A 69 -21.73 -42.42 12.40
C ASP A 69 -21.89 -40.90 12.34
N PRO A 70 -22.81 -40.30 13.12
CA PRO A 70 -23.00 -38.85 13.18
C PRO A 70 -21.73 -38.08 13.57
N LEU A 71 -20.75 -38.72 14.24
CA LEU A 71 -19.45 -38.13 14.51
C LEU A 71 -18.70 -37.74 13.23
N LEU A 72 -18.86 -38.51 12.16
CA LEU A 72 -18.23 -38.23 10.85
C LEU A 72 -18.97 -37.12 10.09
N MET A 73 -20.28 -36.95 10.32
CA MET A 73 -21.04 -35.82 9.76
C MET A 73 -20.52 -34.46 10.28
N MET A 74 -20.04 -34.41 11.53
CA MET A 74 -19.38 -33.23 12.10
C MET A 74 -18.10 -32.85 11.32
N VAL A 75 -17.33 -33.85 10.86
CA VAL A 75 -16.11 -33.64 10.06
C VAL A 75 -16.46 -33.00 8.72
N THR A 76 -17.50 -33.51 8.07
CA THR A 76 -17.94 -32.98 6.78
C THR A 76 -18.46 -31.54 6.91
N ILE A 77 -19.25 -31.23 7.94
CA ILE A 77 -19.69 -29.84 8.22
C ILE A 77 -18.49 -28.93 8.50
N GLN A 78 -17.53 -29.39 9.32
CA GLN A 78 -16.34 -28.62 9.64
C GLN A 78 -15.48 -28.37 8.39
N ASN A 79 -15.38 -29.34 7.49
CA ASN A 79 -14.68 -29.20 6.22
C ASN A 79 -15.38 -28.21 5.27
N ALA A 80 -16.71 -28.23 5.20
CA ALA A 80 -17.48 -27.25 4.44
C ALA A 80 -17.28 -25.82 5.00
N PHE A 81 -17.25 -25.68 6.32
CA PHE A 81 -16.96 -24.41 6.98
C PHE A 81 -15.54 -23.91 6.66
N LEU A 82 -14.53 -24.77 6.74
CA LEU A 82 -13.15 -24.43 6.38
C LEU A 82 -13.01 -23.99 4.92
N GLN A 83 -13.79 -24.60 4.02
CA GLN A 83 -13.82 -24.22 2.61
C GLN A 83 -14.37 -22.81 2.40
N GLU A 84 -15.49 -22.46 3.06
CA GLU A 84 -16.03 -21.11 3.00
C GLU A 84 -15.13 -20.08 3.69
N GLN A 85 -14.46 -20.44 4.79
CA GLN A 85 -13.43 -19.58 5.41
C GLN A 85 -12.25 -19.33 4.47
N SER A 86 -11.72 -20.37 3.81
CA SER A 86 -10.61 -20.22 2.85
C SER A 86 -11.01 -19.32 1.67
N LYS A 87 -12.23 -19.47 1.17
CA LYS A 87 -12.79 -18.63 0.11
C LYS A 87 -12.93 -17.17 0.55
N LEU A 88 -13.34 -16.93 1.79
CA LEU A 88 -13.41 -15.58 2.35
C LEU A 88 -12.03 -14.96 2.54
N GLN A 89 -11.05 -15.74 3.04
CA GLN A 89 -9.66 -15.31 3.17
C GLN A 89 -9.05 -14.94 1.81
N LYS A 90 -9.27 -15.75 0.77
CA LYS A 90 -8.81 -15.42 -0.59
C LYS A 90 -9.44 -14.14 -1.14
N LYS A 91 -10.74 -13.92 -0.90
CA LYS A 91 -11.39 -12.66 -1.28
C LYS A 91 -10.75 -11.46 -0.57
N HIS A 92 -10.45 -11.60 0.72
CA HIS A 92 -9.80 -10.56 1.50
C HIS A 92 -8.37 -10.30 1.04
N GLU A 93 -7.59 -11.35 0.75
CA GLU A 93 -6.24 -11.24 0.19
C GLU A 93 -6.24 -10.48 -1.15
N THR A 94 -7.14 -10.85 -2.07
CA THR A 94 -7.27 -10.15 -3.36
C THR A 94 -7.67 -8.68 -3.17
N ALA A 95 -8.62 -8.39 -2.28
CA ALA A 95 -9.05 -7.02 -2.01
C ALA A 95 -7.92 -6.19 -1.39
N LEU A 96 -7.18 -6.77 -0.43
CA LEU A 96 -6.05 -6.11 0.22
C LEU A 96 -4.90 -5.88 -0.77
N ALA A 97 -4.59 -6.86 -1.62
CA ALA A 97 -3.59 -6.72 -2.66
C ALA A 97 -3.95 -5.61 -3.65
N GLY A 98 -5.23 -5.51 -4.04
CA GLY A 98 -5.73 -4.42 -4.87
C GLY A 98 -5.58 -3.05 -4.20
N PHE A 99 -6.02 -2.94 -2.94
CA PHE A 99 -5.91 -1.70 -2.16
C PHE A 99 -4.46 -1.25 -1.96
N MET A 100 -3.56 -2.18 -1.57
CA MET A 100 -2.14 -1.88 -1.40
C MET A 100 -1.46 -1.54 -2.73
N GLY A 101 -1.85 -2.19 -3.83
CA GLY A 101 -1.37 -1.86 -5.18
C GLY A 101 -1.71 -0.44 -5.58
N GLU A 102 -2.97 -0.03 -5.41
CA GLU A 102 -3.43 1.31 -5.74
C GLU A 102 -2.77 2.38 -4.85
N GLN A 103 -2.65 2.14 -3.55
CA GLN A 103 -1.95 3.04 -2.63
C GLN A 103 -0.46 3.15 -2.95
N THR A 104 0.18 2.04 -3.35
CA THR A 104 1.59 2.01 -3.76
C THR A 104 1.80 2.79 -5.06
N ASP A 105 0.92 2.64 -6.05
CA ASP A 105 1.00 3.38 -7.31
C ASP A 105 0.86 4.90 -7.13
N VAL A 106 -0.05 5.32 -6.25
CA VAL A 106 -0.21 6.75 -5.89
C VAL A 106 1.05 7.26 -5.18
N TYR A 107 1.60 6.48 -4.25
CA TYR A 107 2.83 6.84 -3.54
C TYR A 107 4.03 6.95 -4.49
N VAL A 108 4.22 5.97 -5.39
CA VAL A 108 5.31 5.97 -6.39
C VAL A 108 5.19 7.18 -7.33
N ARG A 109 3.98 7.52 -7.82
CA ARG A 109 3.78 8.73 -8.62
C ARG A 109 4.10 10.01 -7.85
N SER A 110 3.71 10.08 -6.58
CA SER A 110 4.01 11.24 -5.73
C SER A 110 5.52 11.41 -5.55
N VAL A 111 6.24 10.33 -5.22
CA VAL A 111 7.71 10.35 -5.09
C VAL A 111 8.38 10.78 -6.40
N ALA A 112 7.96 10.22 -7.55
CA ALA A 112 8.50 10.60 -8.86
C ALA A 112 8.28 12.09 -9.16
N THR A 113 7.10 12.62 -8.80
CA THR A 113 6.77 14.04 -8.96
C THR A 113 7.64 14.92 -8.06
N SER A 114 7.81 14.56 -6.79
CA SER A 114 8.66 15.29 -5.84
C SER A 114 10.13 15.28 -6.27
N VAL A 115 10.64 14.14 -6.75
CA VAL A 115 12.02 14.04 -7.27
C VAL A 115 12.20 14.92 -8.50
N SER A 116 11.25 14.91 -9.44
CA SER A 116 11.29 15.76 -10.64
C SER A 116 11.24 17.26 -10.29
N ALA A 117 10.48 17.62 -9.25
CA ALA A 117 10.42 19.00 -8.75
C ALA A 117 11.75 19.41 -8.11
N LEU A 118 12.34 18.54 -7.28
CA LEU A 118 13.66 18.78 -6.67
C LEU A 118 14.76 18.89 -7.73
N GLU A 119 14.75 18.04 -8.75
CA GLU A 119 15.70 18.10 -9.87
C GLU A 119 15.60 19.43 -10.60
N LYS A 120 14.37 19.91 -10.92
CA LYS A 120 14.17 21.23 -11.52
C LYS A 120 14.67 22.34 -10.61
N THR A 121 14.29 22.35 -9.34
CA THR A 121 14.73 23.38 -8.40
C THR A 121 16.24 23.41 -8.25
N LEU A 122 16.88 22.24 -8.11
CA LEU A 122 18.34 22.15 -8.01
C LEU A 122 19.02 22.56 -9.32
N SER A 123 18.49 22.17 -10.48
CA SER A 123 19.00 22.57 -11.79
C SER A 123 18.89 24.09 -11.98
N ASP A 124 17.73 24.67 -11.71
CA ASP A 124 17.51 26.11 -11.85
C ASP A 124 18.38 26.90 -10.88
N VAL A 125 18.44 26.49 -9.61
CA VAL A 125 19.30 27.14 -8.60
C VAL A 125 20.78 27.00 -8.96
N THR A 126 21.22 25.84 -9.43
CA THR A 126 22.62 25.58 -9.78
C THR A 126 23.02 26.35 -11.04
N ILE A 127 22.21 26.31 -12.10
CA ILE A 127 22.51 27.02 -13.35
C ILE A 127 22.49 28.53 -13.12
N ASN A 128 21.50 29.05 -12.39
CA ASN A 128 21.48 30.47 -12.05
C ASN A 128 22.66 30.85 -11.17
N GLY A 129 22.99 30.05 -10.15
CA GLY A 129 24.13 30.31 -9.27
C GLY A 129 25.47 30.32 -10.02
N ILE A 130 25.70 29.37 -10.94
CA ILE A 130 26.90 29.35 -11.78
C ILE A 130 26.95 30.59 -12.68
N ARG A 131 25.82 30.95 -13.30
CA ARG A 131 25.74 32.12 -14.18
C ARG A 131 26.02 33.42 -13.42
N ASP A 132 25.49 33.55 -12.21
CA ASP A 132 25.68 34.72 -11.36
C ASP A 132 27.15 34.82 -10.91
N ALA A 133 27.74 33.72 -10.45
CA ALA A 133 29.16 33.68 -10.08
C ALA A 133 30.09 34.01 -11.25
N VAL A 134 29.77 33.56 -12.46
CA VAL A 134 30.52 33.92 -13.68
C VAL A 134 30.34 35.40 -14.03
N SER A 135 29.14 35.94 -13.87
CA SER A 135 28.85 37.37 -14.09
C SER A 135 29.64 38.25 -13.10
N ASP A 136 29.62 37.89 -11.82
CA ASP A 136 30.37 38.59 -10.77
C ASP A 136 31.88 38.51 -11.02
N PHE A 137 32.38 37.35 -11.41
CA PHE A 137 33.79 37.19 -11.77
C PHE A 137 34.17 38.04 -12.99
N ALA A 138 33.31 38.09 -14.02
CA ALA A 138 33.54 38.94 -15.19
C ALA A 138 33.53 40.44 -14.83
N ALA A 139 32.62 40.87 -13.95
CA ALA A 139 32.57 42.23 -13.44
C ALA A 139 33.85 42.59 -12.65
N ALA A 140 34.29 41.70 -11.76
CA ALA A 140 35.53 41.87 -11.00
C ALA A 140 36.76 41.95 -11.93
N LEU A 141 36.84 41.08 -12.95
CA LEU A 141 37.92 41.10 -13.93
C LEU A 141 37.94 42.40 -14.76
N SER A 142 36.76 42.91 -15.12
CA SER A 142 36.62 44.18 -15.84
C SER A 142 37.08 45.37 -14.98
N GLY A 143 36.71 45.37 -13.70
CA GLY A 143 37.19 46.35 -12.72
C GLY A 143 38.72 46.30 -12.60
N PHE A 144 39.28 45.09 -12.43
CA PHE A 144 40.73 44.89 -12.36
C PHE A 144 41.46 45.37 -13.63
N LYS A 145 40.93 45.07 -14.83
CA LYS A 145 41.49 45.57 -16.09
C LYS A 145 41.48 47.10 -16.16
N THR A 146 40.39 47.72 -15.72
CA THR A 146 40.27 49.19 -15.70
C THR A 146 41.30 49.80 -14.75
N THR A 147 41.47 49.22 -13.55
CA THR A 147 42.50 49.63 -12.59
C THR A 147 43.91 49.44 -13.15
N LEU A 148 44.20 48.30 -13.80
CA LEU A 148 45.50 48.07 -14.45
C LEU A 148 45.74 49.07 -15.58
N TYR A 149 44.73 49.37 -16.40
CA TYR A 149 44.85 50.35 -17.48
C TYR A 149 45.17 51.74 -16.93
N LEU A 150 44.49 52.15 -15.86
CA LEU A 150 44.73 53.42 -15.19
C LEU A 150 46.13 53.47 -14.55
N CYS A 151 46.56 52.40 -13.87
CA CYS A 151 47.90 52.30 -13.29
C CYS A 151 48.99 52.35 -14.37
N THR A 152 48.78 51.64 -15.49
CA THR A 152 49.68 51.64 -16.65
C THR A 152 49.76 53.03 -17.27
N ALA A 153 48.64 53.73 -17.42
CA ALA A 153 48.60 55.10 -17.92
C ALA A 153 49.39 56.06 -17.02
N ILE A 154 49.22 55.95 -15.68
CA ILE A 154 49.99 56.75 -14.72
C ILE A 154 51.49 56.45 -14.83
N MET A 155 51.88 55.18 -14.91
CA MET A 155 53.28 54.80 -15.07
C MET A 155 53.89 55.33 -16.37
N ALA A 156 53.15 55.27 -17.48
CA ALA A 156 53.58 55.81 -18.77
C ALA A 156 53.75 57.33 -18.74
N LEU A 157 52.79 58.05 -18.13
CA LEU A 157 52.89 59.50 -17.92
C LEU A 157 54.10 59.85 -17.04
N SER A 158 54.33 59.10 -15.97
CA SER A 158 55.49 59.30 -15.08
C SER A 158 56.81 59.10 -15.84
N ALA A 159 56.89 58.09 -16.70
CA ALA A 159 58.06 57.86 -17.54
C ALA A 159 58.28 59.01 -18.55
N LEU A 160 57.24 59.49 -19.22
CA LEU A 160 57.33 60.58 -20.19
C LEU A 160 57.80 61.88 -19.53
N VAL A 161 57.23 62.23 -18.37
CA VAL A 161 57.65 63.42 -17.60
C VAL A 161 59.12 63.31 -17.20
N ASN A 162 59.57 62.13 -16.74
CA ASN A 162 60.98 61.91 -16.41
C ASN A 162 61.90 62.11 -17.63
N VAL A 163 61.52 61.61 -18.81
CA VAL A 163 62.29 61.80 -20.05
C VAL A 163 62.32 63.28 -20.49
N ALA A 164 61.19 63.99 -20.39
CA ALA A 164 61.10 65.39 -20.78
C ALA A 164 62.02 66.28 -19.91
N VAL A 165 62.04 66.07 -18.60
CA VAL A 165 62.96 66.77 -17.68
C VAL A 165 64.42 66.49 -18.03
N PHE A 166 64.75 65.25 -18.42
CA PHE A 166 66.10 64.89 -18.82
C PHE A 166 66.55 65.62 -20.10
N VAL A 167 65.68 65.69 -21.13
CA VAL A 167 65.97 66.40 -22.38
C VAL A 167 66.12 67.91 -22.14
N LEU A 168 65.24 68.53 -21.36
CA LEU A 168 65.33 69.96 -21.05
C LEU A 168 66.63 70.30 -20.30
N LYS A 169 67.00 69.47 -19.33
CA LYS A 169 68.26 69.61 -18.58
C LYS A 169 69.48 69.39 -19.47
N ALA A 170 69.43 68.46 -20.42
CA ALA A 170 70.51 68.22 -21.37
C ALA A 170 70.73 69.40 -22.34
N VAL A 171 69.66 70.07 -22.76
CA VAL A 171 69.73 71.28 -23.61
C VAL A 171 70.21 72.52 -22.85
N GLN A 172 69.94 72.63 -21.54
CA GLN A 172 70.41 73.76 -20.73
C GLN A 172 71.89 73.66 -20.31
N HIS A 173 72.48 72.47 -20.33
CA HIS A 173 73.88 72.24 -19.90
C HIS A 173 74.83 71.82 -21.03
N GLY A 174 74.37 71.81 -22.29
CA GLY A 174 75.20 71.64 -23.49
C GLY A 174 75.38 72.96 -24.22
#